data_AF-A0AAV0LKR3-F1
#
_entry.id   AF-A0AAV0LKR3-F1
#
_cell.length_a   1.000
_cell.length_b   1.000
_cell.length_c   1.000
_cell.angle_alpha   90.00
_cell.angle_beta   90.00
_cell.angle_gamma   90.00
#
_symmetry.space_group_name_H-M   'P 1'
#
loop_
_entity.id
_entity.type
_entity.pdbx_description
1 polymer ?
#
loop_
_entity_poly.entity_id
_entity_poly.type
_entity_poly.pdbx_seq_one_letter_code
_entity_poly.pdbx_strand_id
1 'polypeptide(L)'
;MGMSPVVSAVIALVVVVICGNLAGESEAARAFFVFGDSLVDNGNNNFLATTARADAPPYGIDYPTHRATGRFSNGLNIPDLITEATLPYLSPALNGERLLVGANFASAGIGILNDTGIQFLNIIRISRQMQYFQQYQQRVAGLIGPVQAQRLVNDALVLITLGGNDFVNNYYLVPFSARSRQFALPDYVVYLISEYRKMIDMISSLNAEIGSPVFIAANAHEMNMDFVTNPQAYGFVTSKVACCGQGPYNGIGLCTPASNLCPNRDIYAFWDPFHPSERANRIIVQQILTGDNKYMHPMNLSTVLAIDNSRT
;
A
#
# COMPACT_ATOMS: atom_id res chain seq x y z
N MET A 1 -7.20 -36.92 8.47
CA MET A 1 -7.82 -36.01 9.45
C MET A 1 -7.31 -34.62 9.15
N GLY A 2 -8.21 -33.73 8.72
CA GLY A 2 -7.90 -32.52 7.97
C GLY A 2 -7.27 -31.42 8.81
N MET A 3 -6.24 -30.79 8.24
CA MET A 3 -5.69 -29.52 8.72
C MET A 3 -6.56 -28.38 8.16
N SER A 4 -7.00 -27.51 9.06
CA SER A 4 -7.92 -26.40 8.81
C SER A 4 -7.33 -25.32 7.88
N PRO A 5 -8.11 -24.76 6.93
CA PRO A 5 -7.65 -23.75 5.97
C PRO A 5 -7.72 -22.34 6.59
N VAL A 6 -6.92 -22.06 7.63
CA VAL A 6 -6.93 -20.75 8.31
C VAL A 6 -5.72 -19.92 7.89
N VAL A 7 -5.72 -19.48 6.62
CA VAL A 7 -5.03 -18.25 6.16
C VAL A 7 -5.88 -17.68 5.01
N SER A 8 -7.06 -17.19 5.33
CA SER A 8 -7.95 -16.49 4.39
C SER A 8 -8.88 -15.59 5.19
N ALA A 9 -8.39 -14.42 5.58
CA ALA A 9 -9.18 -13.23 5.93
C ALA A 9 -8.23 -12.17 6.49
N VAL A 10 -7.59 -11.43 5.59
CA VAL A 10 -6.95 -10.17 5.93
C VAL A 10 -7.58 -9.12 5.03
N ILE A 11 -8.50 -8.34 5.59
CA ILE A 11 -9.19 -7.25 4.89
C ILE A 11 -8.22 -6.07 4.82
N ALA A 12 -7.46 -5.99 3.74
CA ALA A 12 -6.86 -4.73 3.32
C ALA A 12 -7.86 -4.06 2.36
N LEU A 13 -8.48 -2.96 2.80
CA LEU A 13 -9.23 -2.10 1.89
C LEU A 13 -8.22 -1.11 1.32
N VAL A 14 -8.06 -1.11 0.00
CA VAL A 14 -7.28 -0.09 -0.68
C VAL A 14 -8.25 1.04 -1.00
N VAL A 15 -7.99 2.26 -0.55
CA VAL A 15 -8.84 3.43 -0.88
C VAL A 15 -8.04 4.33 -1.81
N VAL A 16 -8.57 4.57 -2.99
CA VAL A 16 -8.02 5.51 -3.98
C VAL A 16 -8.90 6.76 -3.98
N VAL A 17 -8.40 7.88 -3.45
CA VAL A 17 -9.11 9.15 -3.42
C VAL A 17 -8.70 9.99 -4.62
N ILE A 18 -9.68 10.52 -5.35
CA ILE A 18 -9.44 11.54 -6.37
C ILE A 18 -10.09 12.82 -5.88
N CYS A 19 -9.28 13.83 -5.66
CA CYS A 19 -9.74 15.19 -5.45
C CYS A 19 -9.57 15.93 -6.80
N GLY A 20 -10.52 16.79 -7.16
CA GLY A 20 -10.38 17.69 -8.31
C GLY A 20 -11.42 18.81 -8.31
N ASN A 21 -10.99 20.02 -8.64
CA ASN A 21 -11.84 21.16 -9.00
C ASN A 21 -11.55 21.63 -10.43
N LEU A 22 -12.59 22.13 -11.11
CA LEU A 22 -12.59 22.52 -12.53
C LEU A 22 -11.69 23.74 -12.79
N ALA A 23 -10.53 23.52 -13.42
CA ALA A 23 -9.81 24.51 -14.23
C ALA A 23 -8.78 23.82 -15.12
N GLY A 24 -8.85 24.02 -16.44
CA GLY A 24 -8.01 23.36 -17.43
C GLY A 24 -6.58 23.92 -17.55
N GLU A 25 -5.64 23.02 -17.86
CA GLU A 25 -4.78 23.03 -19.07
C GLU A 25 -3.84 21.79 -19.05
N SER A 26 -3.73 21.11 -20.20
CA SER A 26 -2.68 20.17 -20.69
C SER A 26 -2.08 19.13 -19.72
N GLU A 27 -2.28 17.84 -20.07
CA GLU A 27 -1.65 16.59 -19.60
C GLU A 27 -0.39 16.72 -18.71
N ALA A 28 -0.55 17.22 -17.49
CA ALA A 28 0.44 17.13 -16.42
C ALA A 28 0.03 15.98 -15.50
N ALA A 29 0.94 15.04 -15.25
CA ALA A 29 0.69 13.95 -14.31
C ALA A 29 0.28 14.54 -12.95
N ARG A 30 -0.89 14.13 -12.44
CA ARG A 30 -1.40 14.57 -11.14
C ARG A 30 -0.37 14.26 -10.05
N ALA A 31 -0.27 15.14 -9.07
CA ALA A 31 0.46 14.79 -7.86
C ALA A 31 -0.12 13.51 -7.25
N PHE A 32 0.74 12.61 -6.79
CA PHE A 32 0.33 11.34 -6.21
C PHE A 32 0.79 11.21 -4.76
N PHE A 33 -0.16 11.07 -3.84
CA PHE A 33 0.10 10.90 -2.41
C PHE A 33 -0.20 9.49 -1.98
N VAL A 34 0.77 8.83 -1.35
CA VAL A 34 0.63 7.43 -0.94
C VAL A 34 0.75 7.34 0.57
N PHE A 35 -0.21 6.69 1.20
CA PHE A 35 -0.26 6.41 2.63
C PHE A 35 -0.47 4.93 2.85
N GLY A 36 0.02 4.41 3.97
CA GLY A 36 -0.24 3.03 4.32
C GLY A 36 0.94 2.24 4.82
N ASP A 37 0.92 0.95 4.51
CA ASP A 37 1.86 -0.04 5.02
C ASP A 37 2.90 -0.52 3.98
N SER A 38 3.47 -1.71 4.20
CA SER A 38 4.53 -2.29 3.38
C SER A 38 4.12 -2.59 1.93
N LEU A 39 2.82 -2.74 1.65
CA LEU A 39 2.33 -3.00 0.30
C LEU A 39 2.57 -1.82 -0.66
N VAL A 40 2.72 -0.63 -0.08
CA VAL A 40 2.90 0.61 -0.85
C VAL A 40 4.10 1.44 -0.39
N ASP A 41 4.86 1.01 0.63
CA ASP A 41 6.13 1.63 0.99
C ASP A 41 7.18 1.46 -0.12
N ASN A 42 7.76 2.57 -0.53
CA ASN A 42 8.81 2.62 -1.56
C ASN A 42 10.20 2.96 -1.00
N GLY A 43 10.36 2.95 0.33
CA GLY A 43 11.66 3.07 1.01
C GLY A 43 11.71 4.05 2.19
N ASN A 44 10.58 4.48 2.78
CA ASN A 44 10.63 5.33 3.98
C ASN A 44 11.30 4.61 5.14
N ASN A 45 11.04 3.31 5.29
CA ASN A 45 11.63 2.50 6.36
C ASN A 45 13.16 2.41 6.31
N ASN A 46 13.77 2.68 5.14
CA ASN A 46 15.23 2.70 4.99
C ASN A 46 15.88 3.82 5.85
N PHE A 47 15.12 4.87 6.16
CA PHE A 47 15.57 6.03 6.93
C PHE A 47 15.27 5.91 8.44
N LEU A 48 14.74 4.78 8.91
CA LEU A 48 14.30 4.58 10.30
C LEU A 48 15.08 3.47 10.99
N ALA A 49 15.46 3.63 12.26
CA ALA A 49 15.98 2.50 13.03
C ALA A 49 14.87 1.47 13.32
N THR A 50 14.62 0.55 12.38
CA THR A 50 13.53 -0.43 12.35
C THR A 50 13.99 -1.76 11.81
N THR A 51 13.30 -2.83 12.21
CA THR A 51 13.46 -4.18 11.67
C THR A 51 12.55 -4.47 10.47
N ALA A 52 11.54 -3.63 10.21
CA ALA A 52 10.68 -3.75 9.04
C ALA A 52 11.34 -3.06 7.84
N ARG A 53 12.32 -3.72 7.21
CA ARG A 53 13.06 -3.20 6.04
C ARG A 53 13.09 -4.20 4.88
N ALA A 54 13.14 -3.65 3.67
CA ALA A 54 13.31 -4.39 2.41
C ALA A 54 14.44 -3.76 1.55
N ASP A 55 15.47 -3.23 2.20
CA ASP A 55 16.63 -2.56 1.60
C ASP A 55 17.87 -3.48 1.47
N ALA A 56 17.67 -4.79 1.59
CA ALA A 56 18.70 -5.80 1.39
C ALA A 56 18.29 -6.85 0.34
N PRO A 57 19.25 -7.47 -0.37
CA PRO A 57 18.95 -8.57 -1.29
C PRO A 57 18.22 -9.73 -0.57
N PRO A 58 17.36 -10.47 -1.28
CA PRO A 58 17.07 -10.37 -2.71
C PRO A 58 15.90 -9.42 -3.07
N TYR A 59 15.42 -8.56 -2.17
CA TYR A 59 14.42 -7.55 -2.54
C TYR A 59 14.93 -6.66 -3.69
N GLY A 60 14.03 -6.27 -4.59
CA GLY A 60 14.37 -5.44 -5.76
C GLY A 60 15.23 -6.13 -6.83
N ILE A 61 15.39 -7.46 -6.80
CA ILE A 61 16.14 -8.21 -7.83
C ILE A 61 15.61 -8.00 -9.26
N ASP A 62 14.31 -7.77 -9.43
CA ASP A 62 13.64 -7.47 -10.71
C ASP A 62 13.40 -5.99 -10.94
N TYR A 63 13.70 -5.14 -9.94
CA TYR A 63 13.67 -3.70 -10.13
C TYR A 63 14.66 -3.32 -11.25
N PRO A 64 14.42 -2.28 -12.07
CA PRO A 64 15.30 -1.93 -13.18
C PRO A 64 16.79 -1.75 -12.84
N THR A 65 17.11 -1.41 -11.58
CA THR A 65 18.48 -1.26 -11.10
C THR A 65 19.09 -2.54 -10.52
N HIS A 66 18.30 -3.62 -10.39
CA HIS A 66 18.62 -4.88 -9.72
C HIS A 66 19.14 -4.72 -8.29
N ARG A 67 18.71 -3.65 -7.61
CA ARG A 67 19.11 -3.32 -6.24
C ARG A 67 17.88 -3.25 -5.35
N ALA A 68 18.06 -3.64 -4.09
CA ALA A 68 17.06 -3.44 -3.07
C ALA A 68 16.75 -1.94 -2.91
N THR A 69 15.47 -1.60 -2.98
CA THR A 69 15.00 -0.20 -2.94
C THR A 69 14.23 0.13 -1.66
N GLY A 70 13.90 -0.86 -0.83
CA GLY A 70 12.96 -0.70 0.29
C GLY A 70 11.52 -1.09 -0.04
N ARG A 71 11.25 -1.53 -1.28
CA ARG A 71 9.96 -2.12 -1.66
C ARG A 71 9.90 -3.57 -1.20
N PHE A 72 8.80 -3.95 -0.54
CA PHE A 72 8.54 -5.32 -0.11
C PHE A 72 8.08 -6.20 -1.27
N SER A 73 8.88 -6.31 -2.32
CA SER A 73 8.63 -7.17 -3.49
C SER A 73 9.94 -7.50 -4.19
N ASN A 74 9.90 -8.39 -5.19
CA ASN A 74 11.03 -8.62 -6.08
C ASN A 74 11.32 -7.41 -6.98
N GLY A 75 10.36 -6.52 -7.22
CA GLY A 75 10.55 -5.33 -8.05
C GLY A 75 9.56 -4.21 -7.71
N LEU A 76 8.73 -3.83 -8.66
CA LEU A 76 7.72 -2.76 -8.52
C LEU A 76 6.58 -3.16 -7.57
N ASN A 77 6.13 -2.22 -6.75
CA ASN A 77 4.93 -2.35 -5.93
C ASN A 77 3.74 -1.58 -6.53
N ILE A 78 2.59 -1.58 -5.86
CA ILE A 78 1.34 -1.02 -6.38
C ILE A 78 1.48 0.45 -6.84
N PRO A 79 2.02 1.38 -6.02
CA PRO A 79 2.23 2.76 -6.43
C PRO A 79 3.01 2.92 -7.72
N ASP A 80 4.12 2.20 -7.87
CA ASP A 80 5.01 2.33 -9.04
C ASP A 80 4.31 1.94 -10.35
N LEU A 81 3.35 1.02 -10.25
CA LEU A 81 2.60 0.50 -11.38
C LEU A 81 1.40 1.39 -11.76
N ILE A 82 0.95 2.26 -10.85
CA ILE A 82 -0.12 3.24 -11.10
C ILE A 82 0.47 4.49 -11.76
N THR A 83 1.58 5.00 -11.23
CA THR A 83 2.30 6.14 -11.80
C THR A 83 3.77 6.05 -11.43
N GLU A 84 4.65 6.47 -12.34
CA GLU A 84 6.07 6.45 -12.05
C GLU A 84 6.45 7.50 -10.99
N ALA A 85 7.32 7.07 -10.06
CA ALA A 85 8.26 7.93 -9.33
C ALA A 85 7.72 8.99 -8.34
N THR A 86 6.85 8.59 -7.41
CA THR A 86 6.86 9.28 -6.09
C THR A 86 8.08 8.84 -5.30
N LEU A 87 8.71 9.75 -4.57
CA LEU A 87 9.82 9.42 -3.66
C LEU A 87 9.30 9.19 -2.24
N PRO A 88 10.02 8.40 -1.42
CA PRO A 88 9.76 8.34 0.01
C PRO A 88 9.86 9.74 0.62
N TYR A 89 8.92 10.12 1.46
CA TYR A 89 8.89 11.43 2.09
C TYR A 89 10.16 11.74 2.88
N LEU A 90 10.73 10.73 3.55
CA LEU A 90 11.97 10.85 4.31
C LEU A 90 13.23 10.91 3.43
N SER A 91 13.11 10.70 2.13
CA SER A 91 14.26 10.76 1.22
C SER A 91 14.78 12.20 1.09
N PRO A 92 16.08 12.45 1.31
CA PRO A 92 16.67 13.77 1.06
C PRO A 92 16.54 14.21 -0.41
N ALA A 93 16.33 13.25 -1.32
CA ALA A 93 16.14 13.51 -2.74
C ALA A 93 14.76 14.10 -3.07
N LEU A 94 13.78 14.04 -2.16
CA LEU A 94 12.48 14.68 -2.30
C LEU A 94 12.62 16.17 -1.93
N ASN A 95 13.01 17.00 -2.89
CA ASN A 95 13.18 18.45 -2.74
C ASN A 95 12.91 19.18 -4.06
N GLY A 96 12.76 20.51 -4.00
CA GLY A 96 12.51 21.34 -5.20
C GLY A 96 11.30 20.87 -5.99
N GLU A 97 11.42 20.85 -7.32
CA GLU A 97 10.36 20.43 -8.25
C GLU A 97 9.88 18.99 -8.06
N ARG A 98 10.66 18.12 -7.38
CA ARG A 98 10.20 16.77 -7.03
C ARG A 98 9.07 16.77 -6.01
N LEU A 99 8.83 17.90 -5.32
CA LEU A 99 7.63 18.12 -4.52
C LEU A 99 6.38 18.44 -5.36
N LEU A 100 6.47 18.51 -6.70
CA LEU A 100 5.31 18.80 -7.55
C LEU A 100 4.61 17.51 -8.01
N VAL A 101 5.29 16.37 -7.98
CA VAL A 101 4.74 15.07 -8.40
C VAL A 101 4.10 14.28 -7.26
N GLY A 102 4.15 14.79 -6.03
CA GLY A 102 3.66 14.09 -4.84
C GLY A 102 4.75 13.40 -4.02
N ALA A 103 4.33 12.60 -3.06
CA ALA A 103 5.23 11.90 -2.14
C ALA A 103 4.58 10.64 -1.56
N ASN A 104 5.42 9.69 -1.18
CA ASN A 104 5.01 8.49 -0.49
C ASN A 104 5.31 8.61 1.01
N PHE A 105 4.28 8.51 1.85
CA PHE A 105 4.34 8.60 3.30
C PHE A 105 4.20 7.24 3.99
N ALA A 106 3.97 6.17 3.23
CA ALA A 106 3.72 4.83 3.75
C ALA A 106 4.94 4.28 4.51
N SER A 107 4.68 3.34 5.42
CA SER A 107 5.71 2.74 6.26
C SER A 107 5.35 1.31 6.62
N ALA A 108 6.27 0.38 6.38
CA ALA A 108 6.05 -1.02 6.67
C ALA A 108 5.76 -1.31 8.15
N GLY A 109 4.90 -2.30 8.38
CA GLY A 109 4.55 -2.82 9.70
C GLY A 109 3.41 -2.08 10.41
N ILE A 110 2.93 -0.96 9.87
CA ILE A 110 1.80 -0.23 10.47
C ILE A 110 0.47 -0.92 10.16
N GLY A 111 -0.48 -0.80 11.09
CA GLY A 111 -1.88 -1.13 10.87
C GLY A 111 -2.77 0.10 11.00
N ILE A 112 -4.07 -0.13 11.00
CA ILE A 112 -5.11 0.83 11.38
C ILE A 112 -4.90 1.21 12.85
N LEU A 113 -4.64 0.22 13.69
CA LEU A 113 -4.48 0.43 15.11
C LEU A 113 -3.10 1.03 15.42
N ASN A 114 -3.10 2.01 16.31
CA ASN A 114 -1.87 2.65 16.74
C ASN A 114 -0.99 1.77 17.65
N ASP A 115 -1.39 0.57 18.04
CA ASP A 115 -0.51 -0.37 18.75
C ASP A 115 0.04 -1.47 17.83
N THR A 116 -0.51 -1.63 16.63
CA THR A 116 0.00 -2.55 15.62
C THR A 116 1.43 -2.16 15.20
N GLY A 117 2.28 -3.17 15.04
CA GLY A 117 3.65 -3.03 14.55
C GLY A 117 4.69 -2.58 15.59
N ILE A 118 4.34 -2.53 16.88
CA ILE A 118 5.26 -2.14 17.95
C ILE A 118 6.55 -2.97 18.01
N GLN A 119 6.48 -4.24 17.57
CA GLN A 119 7.63 -5.14 17.48
C GLN A 119 8.68 -4.71 16.46
N PHE A 120 8.33 -3.78 15.55
CA PHE A 120 9.23 -3.26 14.52
C PHE A 120 9.97 -1.98 14.95
N LEU A 121 9.92 -1.61 16.24
CA LEU A 121 10.56 -0.41 16.79
C LEU A 121 10.00 0.87 16.14
N ASN A 122 10.79 1.54 15.30
CA ASN A 122 10.39 2.81 14.68
C ASN A 122 9.62 2.60 13.38
N ILE A 123 8.34 2.94 13.37
CA ILE A 123 7.47 2.90 12.18
C ILE A 123 6.67 4.21 12.09
N ILE A 124 6.31 4.63 10.87
CA ILE A 124 5.55 5.86 10.65
C ILE A 124 4.05 5.54 10.70
N ARG A 125 3.49 5.51 11.90
CA ARG A 125 2.05 5.32 12.13
C ARG A 125 1.21 6.30 11.31
N ILE A 126 -0.03 5.92 10.98
CA ILE A 126 -0.90 6.71 10.10
C ILE A 126 -1.05 8.18 10.54
N SER A 127 -1.16 8.44 11.85
CA SER A 127 -1.22 9.81 12.39
C SER A 127 0.05 10.61 12.09
N ARG A 128 1.22 9.98 12.13
CA ARG A 128 2.50 10.58 11.76
C ARG A 128 2.61 10.77 10.25
N GLN A 129 2.06 9.86 9.44
CA GLN A 129 1.99 10.05 7.98
C GLN A 129 1.15 11.29 7.64
N MET A 130 0.03 11.52 8.33
CA MET A 130 -0.77 12.74 8.17
C MET A 130 -0.01 14.00 8.60
N GLN A 131 0.78 13.94 9.68
CA GLN A 131 1.65 15.06 10.08
C GLN A 131 2.74 15.35 9.03
N TYR A 132 3.31 14.30 8.42
CA TYR A 132 4.26 14.49 7.33
C TYR A 132 3.60 15.06 6.08
N PHE A 133 2.34 14.72 5.81
CA PHE A 133 1.58 15.35 4.75
C PHE A 133 1.34 16.85 5.01
N GLN A 134 0.98 17.23 6.25
CA GLN A 134 0.88 18.65 6.63
C GLN A 134 2.22 19.38 6.45
N GLN A 135 3.32 18.74 6.84
CA GLN A 135 4.67 19.29 6.62
C GLN A 135 5.00 19.40 5.13
N TYR A 136 4.62 18.40 4.31
CA TYR A 136 4.76 18.45 2.87
C TYR A 136 4.00 19.64 2.26
N GLN A 137 2.75 19.86 2.68
CA GLN A 137 1.94 21.00 2.23
C GLN A 137 2.64 22.33 2.49
N GLN A 138 3.26 22.50 3.66
CA GLN A 138 4.06 23.68 3.99
C GLN A 138 5.29 23.81 3.08
N ARG A 139 6.00 22.71 2.83
CA ARG A 139 7.20 22.68 1.98
C ARG A 139 6.88 23.06 0.54
N VAL A 140 5.81 22.50 -0.04
CA VAL A 140 5.41 22.81 -1.42
C VAL A 140 4.82 24.22 -1.52
N ALA A 141 4.07 24.69 -0.52
CA ALA A 141 3.61 26.08 -0.45
C ALA A 141 4.77 27.09 -0.42
N GLY A 142 5.88 26.75 0.24
CA GLY A 142 7.11 27.54 0.20
C GLY A 142 7.77 27.62 -1.18
N LEU A 143 7.51 26.64 -2.06
CA LEU A 143 8.08 26.57 -3.41
C LEU A 143 7.22 27.29 -4.45
N ILE A 144 5.91 27.04 -4.45
CA ILE A 144 4.99 27.51 -5.51
C ILE A 144 3.93 28.50 -5.03
N GLY A 145 3.93 28.85 -3.75
CA GLY A 145 2.90 29.68 -3.12
C GLY A 145 1.71 28.86 -2.57
N PRO A 146 0.99 29.39 -1.57
CA PRO A 146 -0.08 28.66 -0.88
C PRO A 146 -1.29 28.34 -1.76
N VAL A 147 -1.65 29.22 -2.69
CA VAL A 147 -2.80 29.01 -3.58
C VAL A 147 -2.53 27.87 -4.56
N GLN A 148 -1.35 27.86 -5.16
CA GLN A 148 -0.94 26.81 -6.10
C GLN A 148 -0.73 25.47 -5.37
N ALA A 149 -0.16 25.49 -4.17
CA ALA A 149 -0.04 24.29 -3.33
C ALA A 149 -1.40 23.69 -2.97
N GLN A 150 -2.39 24.53 -2.63
CA GLN A 150 -3.74 24.05 -2.37
C GLN A 150 -4.35 23.39 -3.61
N ARG A 151 -4.18 23.98 -4.81
CA ARG A 151 -4.64 23.36 -6.06
C ARG A 151 -3.95 22.03 -6.33
N LEU A 152 -2.63 21.98 -6.19
CA LEU A 152 -1.85 20.76 -6.37
C LEU A 152 -2.33 19.63 -5.46
N VAL A 153 -2.66 19.93 -4.20
CA VAL A 153 -3.23 18.95 -3.26
C VAL A 153 -4.66 18.57 -3.63
N ASN A 154 -5.47 19.55 -4.01
CA ASN A 154 -6.87 19.35 -4.35
C ASN A 154 -7.07 18.59 -5.65
N ASP A 155 -6.08 18.56 -6.55
CA ASP A 155 -6.18 17.86 -7.84
C ASP A 155 -5.40 16.53 -7.83
N ALA A 156 -4.87 16.15 -6.67
CA ALA A 156 -4.03 14.97 -6.52
C ALA A 156 -4.81 13.65 -6.52
N LEU A 157 -4.10 12.60 -6.90
CA LEU A 157 -4.47 11.22 -6.60
C LEU A 157 -3.95 10.86 -5.22
N VAL A 158 -4.75 10.18 -4.40
CA VAL A 158 -4.33 9.64 -3.10
C VAL A 158 -4.56 8.14 -3.06
N LEU A 159 -3.58 7.37 -2.60
CA LEU A 159 -3.69 5.94 -2.36
C LEU A 159 -3.47 5.66 -0.87
N ILE A 160 -4.39 4.93 -0.23
CA ILE A 160 -4.28 4.53 1.17
C ILE A 160 -4.42 3.01 1.28
N THR A 161 -3.47 2.35 1.94
CA THR A 161 -3.49 0.89 2.18
C THR A 161 -3.19 0.56 3.64
N LEU A 162 -4.13 -0.10 4.33
CA LEU A 162 -3.98 -0.43 5.76
C LEU A 162 -4.69 -1.75 6.08
N GLY A 163 -4.54 -2.21 7.33
CA GLY A 163 -5.33 -3.29 7.92
C GLY A 163 -4.69 -4.67 7.87
N GLY A 164 -3.77 -4.88 6.92
CA GLY A 164 -3.14 -6.19 6.77
C GLY A 164 -2.41 -6.65 8.02
N ASN A 165 -1.59 -5.72 8.52
CA ASN A 165 -0.76 -5.89 9.69
C ASN A 165 -1.55 -6.06 10.99
N ASP A 166 -2.78 -5.55 11.10
CA ASP A 166 -3.58 -5.69 12.31
C ASP A 166 -3.94 -7.15 12.58
N PHE A 167 -4.17 -7.94 11.53
CA PHE A 167 -4.35 -9.38 11.67
C PHE A 167 -3.01 -10.12 11.76
N VAL A 168 -2.10 -9.85 10.82
CA VAL A 168 -0.82 -10.58 10.74
C VAL A 168 -0.05 -10.44 12.05
N ASN A 169 0.18 -9.21 12.52
CA ASN A 169 1.03 -8.98 13.68
C ASN A 169 0.39 -9.45 14.98
N ASN A 170 -0.93 -9.33 15.11
CA ASN A 170 -1.61 -9.64 16.36
C ASN A 170 -2.08 -11.09 16.47
N TYR A 171 -2.31 -11.82 15.38
CA TYR A 171 -2.91 -13.16 15.44
C TYR A 171 -2.08 -14.26 14.77
N TYR A 172 -1.20 -13.93 13.82
CA TYR A 172 -0.52 -14.93 13.00
C TYR A 172 1.02 -14.91 13.14
N LEU A 173 1.61 -13.75 13.39
CA LEU A 173 3.06 -13.58 13.52
C LEU A 173 3.53 -13.66 14.97
N VAL A 174 2.86 -12.96 15.89
CA VAL A 174 3.24 -12.89 17.31
C VAL A 174 2.33 -13.81 18.12
N PRO A 175 2.82 -14.95 18.63
CA PRO A 175 2.00 -15.82 19.47
C PRO A 175 1.64 -15.10 20.78
N PHE A 176 0.37 -15.25 21.21
CA PHE A 176 -0.14 -14.67 22.46
C PHE A 176 0.03 -13.14 22.57
N SER A 177 -0.13 -12.43 21.45
CA SER A 177 -0.15 -10.96 21.45
C SER A 177 -1.17 -10.40 22.46
N ALA A 178 -1.02 -9.13 22.83
CA ALA A 178 -1.99 -8.48 23.72
C ALA A 178 -3.41 -8.55 23.14
N ARG A 179 -3.56 -8.35 21.82
CA ARG A 179 -4.86 -8.36 21.14
C ARG A 179 -5.45 -9.75 21.01
N SER A 180 -4.66 -10.77 20.71
CA SER A 180 -5.17 -12.15 20.65
C SER A 180 -5.63 -12.68 22.01
N ARG A 181 -5.10 -12.11 23.11
CA ARG A 181 -5.56 -12.41 24.48
C ARG A 181 -6.77 -11.57 24.89
N GLN A 182 -6.94 -10.40 24.29
CA GLN A 182 -8.05 -9.48 24.60
C GLN A 182 -9.34 -9.83 23.84
N PHE A 183 -9.22 -10.23 22.58
CA PHE A 183 -10.37 -10.46 21.70
C PHE A 183 -10.29 -11.82 21.02
N ALA A 184 -11.42 -12.53 20.99
CA ALA A 184 -11.64 -13.57 19.99
C ALA A 184 -11.66 -12.91 18.58
N LEU A 185 -11.26 -13.67 17.56
CA LEU A 185 -11.15 -13.16 16.18
C LEU A 185 -12.43 -12.46 15.68
N PRO A 186 -13.67 -12.98 15.88
CA PRO A 186 -14.87 -12.29 15.43
C PRO A 186 -15.06 -10.90 16.07
N ASP A 187 -14.80 -10.77 17.37
CA ASP A 187 -14.94 -9.49 18.09
C ASP A 187 -13.87 -8.50 17.64
N TYR A 188 -12.66 -9.00 17.34
CA TYR A 188 -11.58 -8.18 16.80
C TYR A 188 -11.91 -7.61 15.42
N VAL A 189 -12.56 -8.38 14.55
CA VAL A 189 -13.02 -7.89 13.24
C VAL A 189 -14.00 -6.72 13.42
N VAL A 190 -14.96 -6.83 14.34
CA VAL A 190 -15.92 -5.75 14.63
C VAL A 190 -15.19 -4.50 15.15
N TYR A 191 -14.23 -4.70 16.05
CA TYR A 191 -13.39 -3.61 16.56
C TYR A 191 -12.61 -2.91 15.43
N LEU A 192 -11.93 -3.66 14.56
CA LEU A 192 -11.19 -3.09 13.43
C LEU A 192 -12.08 -2.33 12.45
N ILE A 193 -13.27 -2.83 12.16
CA ILE A 193 -14.25 -2.11 11.31
C ILE A 193 -14.61 -0.76 11.95
N SER A 194 -14.76 -0.71 13.28
CA SER A 194 -15.06 0.54 13.98
C SER A 194 -13.91 1.56 13.89
N GLU A 195 -12.66 1.12 13.94
CA GLU A 195 -11.48 1.99 13.80
C GLU A 195 -11.28 2.43 12.34
N TYR A 196 -11.55 1.55 11.38
CA TYR A 196 -11.59 1.90 9.96
C TYR A 196 -12.60 3.00 9.66
N ARG A 197 -13.81 2.92 10.24
CA ARG A 197 -14.84 3.95 10.04
C ARG A 197 -14.34 5.33 10.49
N LYS A 198 -13.63 5.41 11.62
CA LYS A 198 -13.03 6.68 12.06
C LYS A 198 -12.03 7.25 11.06
N MET A 199 -11.26 6.40 10.36
CA MET A 199 -10.37 6.85 9.29
C MET A 199 -11.16 7.35 8.09
N ILE A 200 -12.21 6.64 7.67
CA ILE A 200 -13.10 7.07 6.59
C ILE A 200 -13.77 8.41 6.95
N ASP A 201 -14.24 8.56 8.19
CA ASP A 201 -14.85 9.78 8.68
C ASP A 201 -13.84 10.94 8.75
N MET A 202 -12.60 10.67 9.15
CA MET A 202 -11.51 11.66 9.13
C MET A 202 -11.24 12.12 7.70
N ILE A 203 -11.09 11.20 6.75
CA ILE A 203 -10.83 11.54 5.35
C ILE A 203 -12.06 12.23 4.73
N SER A 204 -13.27 11.83 5.11
CA SER A 204 -14.52 12.47 4.67
C SER A 204 -14.66 13.88 5.25
N SER A 205 -14.22 14.10 6.48
CA SER A 205 -14.21 15.43 7.13
C SER A 205 -13.18 16.35 6.49
N LEU A 206 -11.97 15.84 6.20
CA LEU A 206 -10.97 16.55 5.39
C LEU A 206 -11.54 16.92 4.01
N ASN A 207 -12.29 16.01 3.39
CA ASN A 207 -12.91 16.26 2.11
C ASN A 207 -14.09 17.25 2.18
N ALA A 208 -14.84 17.28 3.29
CA ALA A 208 -15.88 18.28 3.53
C ALA A 208 -15.30 19.68 3.77
N GLU A 209 -14.11 19.77 4.36
CA GLU A 209 -13.35 21.00 4.51
C GLU A 209 -12.81 21.52 3.16
N ILE A 210 -12.55 20.61 2.20
CA ILE A 210 -11.98 20.91 0.88
C ILE A 210 -13.04 21.07 -0.23
N GLY A 211 -14.24 20.49 -0.07
CA GLY A 211 -15.41 20.77 -0.93
C GLY A 211 -15.63 19.86 -2.16
N SER A 212 -14.94 18.72 -2.29
CA SER A 212 -15.18 17.76 -3.39
C SER A 212 -14.60 16.36 -3.09
N PRO A 213 -15.42 15.30 -2.99
CA PRO A 213 -14.87 13.94 -2.98
C PRO A 213 -15.47 13.02 -4.05
N VAL A 214 -14.60 12.50 -4.94
CA VAL A 214 -14.86 11.20 -5.59
C VAL A 214 -13.91 10.19 -4.95
N PHE A 215 -14.41 9.49 -3.94
CA PHE A 215 -13.73 8.32 -3.38
C PHE A 215 -13.94 7.12 -4.30
N ILE A 216 -12.85 6.46 -4.67
CA ILE A 216 -12.89 5.12 -5.23
C ILE A 216 -12.40 4.12 -4.18
N ALA A 217 -13.22 3.15 -3.84
CA ALA A 217 -12.83 2.03 -3.01
C ALA A 217 -12.34 0.89 -3.89
N ALA A 218 -11.14 0.37 -3.61
CA ALA A 218 -10.59 -0.82 -4.23
C ALA A 218 -10.75 -2.02 -3.27
N ASN A 219 -11.45 -3.04 -3.74
CA ASN A 219 -11.66 -4.28 -3.02
C ASN A 219 -10.43 -5.19 -3.16
N ALA A 220 -9.38 -4.85 -2.40
CA ALA A 220 -8.14 -5.61 -2.41
C ALA A 220 -8.34 -7.06 -1.94
N HIS A 221 -9.36 -7.35 -1.12
CA HIS A 221 -9.68 -8.72 -0.74
C HIS A 221 -10.01 -9.57 -1.96
N GLU A 222 -10.98 -9.15 -2.77
CA GLU A 222 -11.36 -9.87 -3.98
C GLU A 222 -10.19 -9.99 -4.96
N MET A 223 -9.44 -8.90 -5.18
CA MET A 223 -8.27 -8.91 -6.08
C MET A 223 -7.21 -9.94 -5.65
N ASN A 224 -6.96 -10.08 -4.34
CA ASN A 224 -6.01 -11.07 -3.84
C ASN A 224 -6.59 -12.49 -3.84
N MET A 225 -7.86 -12.65 -3.47
CA MET A 225 -8.49 -13.98 -3.36
C MET A 225 -8.63 -14.68 -4.70
N ASP A 226 -8.79 -13.93 -5.79
CA ASP A 226 -8.78 -14.42 -7.16
C ASP A 226 -7.57 -15.34 -7.45
N PHE A 227 -6.34 -14.83 -7.27
CA PHE A 227 -5.13 -15.64 -7.52
C PHE A 227 -4.71 -16.51 -6.33
N VAL A 228 -5.24 -16.26 -5.12
CA VAL A 228 -5.02 -17.16 -3.98
C VAL A 228 -5.82 -18.45 -4.15
N THR A 229 -7.07 -18.36 -4.60
CA THR A 229 -7.99 -19.51 -4.72
C THR A 229 -7.79 -20.27 -6.02
N ASN A 230 -7.41 -19.59 -7.11
CA ASN A 230 -7.18 -20.20 -8.42
C ASN A 230 -5.87 -19.71 -9.07
N PRO A 231 -4.69 -19.97 -8.47
CA PRO A 231 -3.42 -19.40 -8.93
C PRO A 231 -3.10 -19.74 -10.40
N GLN A 232 -3.48 -20.93 -10.86
CA GLN A 232 -3.20 -21.38 -12.22
C GLN A 232 -3.94 -20.56 -13.28
N ALA A 233 -5.15 -20.04 -12.98
CA ALA A 233 -5.88 -19.15 -13.89
C ALA A 233 -5.16 -17.82 -14.13
N TYR A 234 -4.25 -17.44 -13.23
CA TYR A 234 -3.45 -16.22 -13.30
C TYR A 234 -2.00 -16.49 -13.72
N GLY A 235 -1.68 -17.73 -14.09
CA GLY A 235 -0.34 -18.14 -14.52
C GLY A 235 0.63 -18.45 -13.37
N PHE A 236 0.13 -18.54 -12.13
CA PHE A 236 0.95 -18.93 -10.98
C PHE A 236 0.93 -20.44 -10.77
N VAL A 237 2.09 -21.01 -10.42
CA VAL A 237 2.18 -22.44 -10.07
C VAL A 237 1.55 -22.73 -8.72
N THR A 238 1.58 -21.76 -7.80
CA THR A 238 1.01 -21.88 -6.45
C THR A 238 0.80 -20.51 -5.80
N SER A 239 -0.17 -20.45 -4.89
CA SER A 239 -0.37 -19.35 -3.93
C SER A 239 0.06 -19.72 -2.51
N LYS A 240 0.54 -20.95 -2.30
CA LYS A 240 0.81 -21.52 -0.96
C LYS A 240 2.28 -21.53 -0.57
N VAL A 241 3.18 -21.24 -1.51
CA VAL A 241 4.64 -21.25 -1.30
C VAL A 241 5.18 -19.91 -1.77
N ALA A 242 5.89 -19.20 -0.92
CA ALA A 242 6.54 -17.95 -1.28
C ALA A 242 7.78 -18.19 -2.16
N CYS A 243 8.10 -17.26 -3.05
CA CYS A 243 9.30 -17.38 -3.87
C CYS A 243 10.59 -17.28 -3.03
N CYS A 244 10.64 -16.32 -2.11
CA CYS A 244 11.76 -16.08 -1.21
C CYS A 244 11.37 -16.40 0.23
N GLY A 245 12.16 -17.22 0.91
CA GLY A 245 11.99 -17.46 2.34
C GLY A 245 12.68 -18.71 2.84
N GLN A 246 12.28 -19.17 4.03
CA GLN A 246 12.91 -20.29 4.71
C GLN A 246 11.86 -21.26 5.25
N GLY A 247 12.28 -22.50 5.51
CA GLY A 247 11.43 -23.53 6.10
C GLY A 247 10.26 -23.96 5.22
N PRO A 248 9.25 -24.64 5.81
CA PRO A 248 8.06 -25.08 5.09
C PRO A 248 7.39 -23.93 4.36
N TYR A 249 7.05 -24.15 3.09
CA TYR A 249 6.38 -23.19 2.22
C TYR A 249 7.16 -21.88 1.98
N ASN A 250 8.46 -21.84 2.31
CA ASN A 250 9.24 -20.61 2.42
C ASN A 250 8.59 -19.58 3.38
N GLY A 251 7.79 -20.05 4.34
CA GLY A 251 6.92 -19.24 5.19
C GLY A 251 7.58 -18.67 6.46
N ILE A 252 8.85 -19.02 6.73
CA ILE A 252 9.51 -18.66 7.99
C ILE A 252 10.43 -17.46 7.80
N GLY A 253 10.23 -16.45 8.65
CA GLY A 253 11.10 -15.28 8.76
C GLY A 253 10.99 -14.33 7.57
N LEU A 254 11.91 -13.38 7.53
CA LEU A 254 12.02 -12.43 6.42
C LEU A 254 12.83 -13.04 5.27
N CYS A 255 12.63 -12.49 4.08
CA CYS A 255 13.48 -12.76 2.94
C CYS A 255 14.86 -12.10 3.16
N THR A 256 15.93 -12.89 3.05
CA THR A 256 17.32 -12.46 3.32
C THR A 256 18.26 -13.06 2.28
N PRO A 257 19.55 -12.65 2.22
CA PRO A 257 20.51 -13.28 1.31
C PRO A 257 20.73 -14.78 1.53
N ALA A 258 20.39 -15.31 2.71
CA ALA A 258 20.49 -16.73 3.05
C ALA A 258 19.19 -17.51 2.78
N SER A 259 18.12 -16.84 2.34
CA SER A 259 16.83 -17.48 2.08
C SER A 259 16.85 -18.29 0.77
N ASN A 260 16.01 -19.31 0.70
CA ASN A 260 15.74 -19.99 -0.57
C ASN A 260 15.08 -19.02 -1.53
N LEU A 261 15.43 -19.09 -2.82
CA LEU A 261 14.84 -18.29 -3.88
C LEU A 261 14.30 -19.19 -4.98
N CYS A 262 13.07 -18.93 -5.43
CA CYS A 262 12.48 -19.67 -6.53
C CYS A 262 13.21 -19.40 -7.85
N PRO A 263 13.28 -20.39 -8.76
CA PRO A 263 14.05 -20.26 -10.01
C PRO A 263 13.39 -19.31 -11.02
N ASN A 264 12.07 -19.18 -10.98
CA ASN A 264 11.31 -18.28 -11.83
C ASN A 264 10.29 -17.51 -10.99
N ARG A 265 10.47 -16.19 -10.86
CA ARG A 265 9.64 -15.31 -10.02
C ARG A 265 8.29 -14.99 -10.65
N ASP A 266 8.18 -15.04 -11.98
CA ASP A 266 6.97 -14.68 -12.71
C ASP A 266 5.82 -15.69 -12.55
N ILE A 267 6.11 -16.87 -12.01
CA ILE A 267 5.13 -17.93 -11.79
C ILE A 267 4.75 -18.08 -10.31
N TYR A 268 5.19 -17.17 -9.43
CA TYR A 268 4.84 -17.17 -8.00
C TYR A 268 3.97 -15.95 -7.64
N ALA A 269 2.85 -16.19 -6.96
CA ALA A 269 1.95 -15.12 -6.52
C ALA A 269 2.59 -14.26 -5.41
N PHE A 270 3.33 -14.91 -4.50
CA PHE A 270 3.94 -14.25 -3.35
C PHE A 270 5.46 -14.20 -3.47
N TRP A 271 6.02 -13.02 -3.23
CA TRP A 271 7.46 -12.81 -3.17
C TRP A 271 8.03 -13.39 -1.88
N ASP A 272 7.46 -13.02 -0.74
CA ASP A 272 7.81 -13.53 0.58
C ASP A 272 6.51 -14.03 1.28
N PRO A 273 6.52 -14.47 2.56
CA PRO A 273 5.33 -15.01 3.21
C PRO A 273 4.13 -14.06 3.31
N PHE A 274 4.35 -12.75 3.10
CA PHE A 274 3.34 -11.71 3.33
C PHE A 274 3.07 -10.89 2.07
N HIS A 275 4.09 -10.67 1.24
CA HIS A 275 4.02 -9.68 0.18
C HIS A 275 3.89 -10.31 -1.22
N PRO A 276 3.05 -9.73 -2.10
CA PRO A 276 2.92 -10.17 -3.48
C PRO A 276 4.20 -9.96 -4.29
N SER A 277 4.39 -10.83 -5.29
CA SER A 277 5.41 -10.59 -6.32
C SER A 277 5.04 -9.39 -7.18
N GLU A 278 6.00 -8.82 -7.91
CA GLU A 278 5.71 -7.77 -8.90
C GLU A 278 4.65 -8.24 -9.90
N ARG A 279 4.70 -9.53 -10.31
CA ARG A 279 3.71 -10.11 -11.20
C ARG A 279 2.29 -10.06 -10.61
N ALA A 280 2.14 -10.40 -9.33
CA ALA A 280 0.86 -10.28 -8.64
C ALA A 280 0.44 -8.81 -8.45
N ASN A 281 1.38 -7.91 -8.13
CA ASN A 281 1.10 -6.47 -8.07
C ASN A 281 0.55 -5.92 -9.40
N ARG A 282 1.08 -6.38 -10.54
CA ARG A 282 0.57 -6.00 -11.87
C ARG A 282 -0.88 -6.44 -12.10
N ILE A 283 -1.26 -7.63 -11.61
CA ILE A 283 -2.65 -8.11 -11.68
C ILE A 283 -3.57 -7.25 -10.80
N ILE A 284 -3.13 -6.93 -9.58
CA ILE A 284 -3.87 -6.05 -8.66
C ILE A 284 -4.09 -4.68 -9.31
N VAL A 285 -3.02 -4.06 -9.84
CA VAL A 285 -3.08 -2.74 -10.46
C VAL A 285 -3.93 -2.76 -11.74
N GLN A 286 -3.92 -3.85 -12.50
CA GLN A 286 -4.82 -4.01 -13.64
C GLN A 286 -6.30 -3.91 -13.24
N GLN A 287 -6.67 -4.49 -12.09
CA GLN A 287 -8.03 -4.37 -11.55
C GLN A 287 -8.31 -2.96 -11.02
N ILE A 288 -7.33 -2.29 -10.41
CA ILE A 288 -7.46 -0.88 -9.99
C ILE A 288 -7.73 0.03 -11.19
N LEU A 289 -7.00 -0.16 -12.28
CA LEU A 289 -7.09 0.68 -13.47
C LEU A 289 -8.34 0.39 -14.31
N THR A 290 -8.63 -0.90 -14.55
CA THR A 290 -9.63 -1.30 -15.57
C THR A 290 -10.67 -2.31 -15.08
N GLY A 291 -10.60 -2.71 -13.81
CA GLY A 291 -11.54 -3.68 -13.23
C GLY A 291 -12.99 -3.17 -13.22
N ASP A 292 -13.94 -4.07 -13.07
CA ASP A 292 -15.35 -3.73 -12.92
C ASP A 292 -15.69 -3.39 -11.45
N ASN A 293 -17.00 -3.25 -11.18
CA ASN A 293 -17.50 -2.87 -9.86
C ASN A 293 -17.35 -3.96 -8.78
N LYS A 294 -16.93 -5.18 -9.15
CA LYS A 294 -16.50 -6.20 -8.17
C LYS A 294 -15.25 -5.72 -7.44
N TYR A 295 -14.32 -5.09 -8.19
CA TYR A 295 -13.01 -4.70 -7.69
C TYR A 295 -12.93 -3.22 -7.34
N MET A 296 -13.62 -2.35 -8.07
CA MET A 296 -13.51 -0.90 -7.93
C MET A 296 -14.88 -0.24 -7.81
N HIS A 297 -15.13 0.49 -6.73
CA HIS A 297 -16.42 1.15 -6.51
C HIS A 297 -16.25 2.67 -6.35
N PRO A 298 -17.05 3.51 -7.05
CA PRO A 298 -18.14 3.13 -7.95
C PRO A 298 -17.70 2.78 -9.38
N MET A 299 -16.43 3.02 -9.73
CA MET A 299 -15.83 2.73 -11.04
C MET A 299 -14.30 2.66 -10.92
N ASN A 300 -13.62 2.12 -11.93
CA ASN A 300 -12.15 2.01 -11.91
C ASN A 300 -11.41 3.34 -12.13
N LEU A 301 -10.11 3.33 -11.81
CA LEU A 301 -9.26 4.50 -11.84
C LEU A 301 -9.14 5.11 -13.26
N SER A 302 -9.01 4.30 -14.31
CA SER A 302 -8.95 4.82 -15.69
C SER A 302 -10.24 5.55 -16.08
N THR A 303 -11.40 5.06 -15.64
CA THR A 303 -12.69 5.70 -15.90
C THR A 303 -12.77 7.06 -15.21
N VAL A 304 -12.36 7.17 -13.94
CA VAL A 304 -12.41 8.46 -13.25
C VAL A 304 -11.42 9.46 -13.84
N LEU A 305 -10.20 9.03 -14.16
CA LEU A 305 -9.22 9.90 -14.82
C LEU A 305 -9.73 10.40 -16.18
N ALA A 306 -10.40 9.55 -16.96
CA ALA A 306 -11.01 9.95 -18.23
C ALA A 306 -12.17 10.94 -18.05
N ILE A 307 -13.07 10.71 -17.07
CA ILE A 307 -14.18 11.62 -16.76
C ILE A 307 -13.64 12.99 -16.36
N ASP A 308 -12.61 13.02 -15.52
CA ASP A 308 -12.08 14.28 -15.03
C ASP A 308 -11.34 15.06 -16.11
N ASN A 309 -10.58 14.37 -16.98
CA ASN A 309 -9.96 14.98 -18.16
C ASN A 309 -11.00 15.49 -19.20
N SER A 310 -12.20 14.91 -19.23
CA SER A 310 -13.28 15.38 -20.13
C SER A 310 -14.02 16.62 -19.61
N ARG A 311 -13.76 17.01 -18.36
CA ARG A 311 -14.36 18.16 -17.69
C ARG A 311 -13.46 19.39 -17.69
N THR A 312 -12.20 19.26 -18.10
CA THR A 312 -11.23 20.34 -18.32
C THR A 312 -11.31 20.88 -19.74
#